data_AF-A0A2E8A3Y8-F1
#
_entry.id   AF-A0A2E8A3Y8-F1
#
_cell.length_a   1.000
_cell.length_b   1.000
_cell.length_c   1.000
_cell.angle_alpha   90.00
_cell.angle_beta   90.00
_cell.angle_gamma   90.00
#
_symmetry.space_group_name_H-M   'P 1'
#
loop_
_entity.id
_entity.type
_entity.pdbx_description
1 polymer ?
#
loop_
_entity_poly.entity_id
_entity_poly.type
_entity_poly.pdbx_seq_one_letter_code
_entity_poly.pdbx_strand_id
1 'polypeptide(L)'
;MSDEGSGQITEFIQGEKEPESSYVVIMIGVVSMLSFLVLYGVLYPGRDMPVVSELLPMFEGVFDSGIWFFLLGAMLGVFAIVATMLAEATSE
;
A
#
# COMPACT_ATOMS: atom_id res chain seq x y z
N MET A 1 -6.05 19.03 -45.99
CA MET A 1 -4.92 19.24 -45.04
C MET A 1 -5.48 19.96 -43.84
N SER A 2 -5.87 19.24 -42.78
CA SER A 2 -6.09 19.77 -41.41
C SER A 2 -6.86 18.73 -40.57
N ASP A 3 -6.17 17.70 -40.07
CA ASP A 3 -6.68 16.96 -38.88
C ASP A 3 -5.59 16.21 -38.10
N GLU A 4 -4.33 16.21 -38.57
CA GLU A 4 -3.20 15.58 -37.85
C GLU A 4 -2.73 16.37 -36.61
N GLY A 5 -3.19 17.62 -36.44
CA GLY A 5 -2.76 18.49 -35.33
C GLY A 5 -3.50 18.24 -34.00
N SER A 6 -4.73 17.71 -34.05
CA SER A 6 -5.56 17.52 -32.84
C SER A 6 -5.23 16.23 -32.07
N GLY A 7 -4.70 15.20 -32.76
CA GLY A 7 -4.31 13.95 -32.12
C GLY A 7 -3.06 14.11 -31.24
N GLN A 8 -2.05 14.84 -31.75
CA GLN A 8 -0.77 15.03 -31.05
C GLN A 8 -0.94 15.84 -29.75
N ILE A 9 -1.74 16.91 -29.76
CA ILE A 9 -2.01 17.71 -28.56
C ILE A 9 -2.82 16.98 -27.47
N THR A 10 -3.58 15.94 -27.82
CA THR A 10 -4.29 15.12 -26.82
C THR A 10 -3.35 14.11 -26.14
N GLU A 11 -2.38 13.59 -26.88
CA GLU A 11 -1.37 12.65 -26.40
C GLU A 11 -0.36 13.30 -25.45
N PHE A 12 0.00 14.57 -25.68
CA PHE A 12 0.86 15.33 -24.76
C PHE A 12 0.16 15.87 -23.50
N ILE A 13 -1.19 15.86 -23.45
CA ILE A 13 -1.98 16.36 -22.32
C ILE A 13 -2.48 15.21 -21.42
N GLN A 14 -2.56 13.98 -21.93
CA GLN A 14 -2.64 12.80 -21.08
C GLN A 14 -1.24 12.52 -20.55
N GLY A 15 -0.98 12.91 -19.30
CA GLY A 15 0.27 12.56 -18.62
C GLY A 15 0.55 11.07 -18.82
N GLU A 16 1.71 10.78 -19.42
CA GLU A 16 2.17 9.45 -19.79
C GLU A 16 1.60 8.40 -18.83
N LYS A 17 0.86 7.43 -19.38
CA LYS A 17 0.50 6.19 -18.72
C LYS A 17 1.69 5.76 -17.86
N GLU A 18 1.53 5.77 -16.52
CA GLU A 18 2.63 5.51 -15.60
C GLU A 18 3.40 4.27 -16.09
N PRO A 19 4.73 4.37 -16.27
CA PRO A 19 5.49 3.26 -16.82
C PRO A 19 5.22 2.01 -15.99
N GLU A 20 5.01 0.86 -16.63
CA GLU A 20 4.65 -0.39 -15.92
C GLU A 20 5.68 -0.78 -14.84
N SER A 21 6.90 -0.22 -14.93
CA SER A 21 7.99 -0.35 -13.95
C SER A 21 7.85 0.54 -12.69
N SER A 22 6.87 1.46 -12.61
CA SER A 22 6.64 2.33 -11.44
C SER A 22 6.50 1.53 -10.14
N TYR A 23 5.79 0.39 -10.21
CA TYR A 23 5.63 -0.54 -9.10
C TYR A 23 6.94 -1.13 -8.60
N VAL A 24 7.93 -1.31 -9.49
CA VAL A 24 9.23 -1.89 -9.14
C VAL A 24 10.01 -0.92 -8.24
N VAL A 25 9.94 0.38 -8.51
CA VAL A 25 10.60 1.41 -7.69
C VAL A 25 10.00 1.44 -6.29
N ILE A 26 8.67 1.38 -6.19
CA ILE A 26 7.96 1.32 -4.90
C ILE A 26 8.35 0.05 -4.14
N MET A 27 8.36 -1.10 -4.81
CA MET A 27 8.76 -2.37 -4.19
C MET A 27 10.19 -2.35 -3.65
N ILE A 28 11.14 -1.81 -4.42
CA ILE A 28 12.53 -1.63 -3.95
C ILE A 28 12.58 -0.68 -2.75
N GLY A 29 11.81 0.40 -2.77
CA GLY A 29 11.67 1.32 -1.64
C GLY A 29 11.17 0.63 -0.38
N VAL A 30 10.11 -0.19 -0.49
CA VAL A 30 9.56 -0.95 0.64
C VAL A 30 10.55 -2.00 1.15
N VAL A 31 11.17 -2.78 0.26
CA VAL A 31 12.14 -3.82 0.64
C VAL A 31 13.37 -3.20 1.31
N SER A 32 13.87 -2.09 0.80
CA SER A 32 15.02 -1.39 1.38
C SER A 32 14.68 -0.78 2.75
N MET A 33 13.49 -0.18 2.89
CA MET A 33 13.00 0.32 4.17
C MET A 33 12.89 -0.79 5.22
N LEU A 34 12.28 -1.92 4.88
CA LEU A 34 12.16 -3.06 5.80
C LEU A 34 13.52 -3.63 6.19
N SER A 35 14.42 -3.79 5.21
CA SER A 35 15.78 -4.28 5.45
C SER A 35 16.57 -3.34 6.36
N PHE A 36 16.44 -2.03 6.17
CA PHE A 36 17.04 -1.02 7.04
C PHE A 36 16.51 -1.10 8.47
N LEU A 37 15.20 -1.26 8.67
CA LEU A 37 14.61 -1.39 10.01
C LEU A 37 15.12 -2.64 10.75
N VAL A 38 15.22 -3.77 10.04
CA VAL A 38 15.80 -5.00 10.61
C VAL A 38 17.25 -4.78 11.02
N LEU A 39 18.06 -4.18 10.14
CA LEU A 39 19.47 -3.89 10.42
C LEU A 39 19.61 -2.93 11.61
N TYR A 40 18.79 -1.88 11.67
CA TYR A 40 18.78 -0.92 12.78
C TYR A 40 18.47 -1.60 14.10
N GLY A 41 17.46 -2.47 14.14
CA GLY A 41 17.09 -3.20 15.36
C GLY A 41 18.21 -4.10 15.89
N VAL A 42 19.01 -4.69 15.00
CA VAL A 42 20.18 -5.50 15.38
C VAL A 42 21.35 -4.62 15.82
N LEU A 43 21.62 -3.51 15.13
CA LEU A 43 22.76 -2.65 15.38
C LEU A 43 22.58 -1.75 16.62
N TYR A 44 21.35 -1.36 16.91
CA TYR A 44 21.01 -0.45 18.01
C TYR A 44 19.95 -1.07 18.95
N PRO A 45 20.32 -2.13 19.69
CA PRO A 45 19.38 -2.80 20.60
C PRO A 45 18.94 -1.87 21.74
N GLY A 46 17.66 -1.94 22.10
CA GLY A 46 17.08 -1.15 23.20
C GLY A 46 16.81 0.32 22.86
N ARG A 47 16.99 0.72 21.60
CA ARG A 47 16.64 2.04 21.08
C ARG A 47 15.30 1.95 20.35
N ASP A 48 14.51 3.01 20.45
CA ASP A 48 13.26 3.14 19.71
C ASP A 48 13.51 3.05 18.19
N MET A 49 12.62 2.35 17.50
CA MET A 49 12.75 2.14 16.06
C MET A 49 12.47 3.44 15.30
N PRO A 50 13.31 3.82 14.33
CA PRO A 50 13.09 5.02 13.54
C PRO A 50 11.78 4.88 12.77
N VAL A 51 11.03 5.98 12.63
CA VAL A 51 9.73 6.09 11.92
C VAL A 51 8.57 5.32 12.58
N VAL A 52 8.78 4.07 13.03
CA VAL A 52 7.72 3.24 13.64
C VAL A 52 7.26 3.81 14.99
N SER A 53 8.20 4.32 15.78
CA SER A 53 7.92 4.81 17.14
C SER A 53 7.06 6.08 17.16
N GLU A 54 7.02 6.83 16.07
CA GLU A 54 6.17 8.01 15.90
C GLU A 54 4.74 7.61 15.46
N LEU A 55 4.59 6.45 14.82
CA LEU A 55 3.31 5.94 14.33
C LEU A 55 2.54 5.17 15.40
N LEU A 56 3.22 4.41 16.25
CA LEU A 56 2.59 3.58 17.29
C LEU A 56 1.64 4.36 18.23
N PRO A 57 2.00 5.56 18.72
CA PRO A 57 1.11 6.35 19.60
C PRO A 57 -0.23 6.73 18.97
N MET A 58 -0.30 6.86 17.63
CA MET A 58 -1.57 7.14 16.95
C MET A 58 -2.56 5.98 17.04
N PHE A 59 -2.07 4.76 17.23
CA PHE A 59 -2.92 3.56 17.35
C PHE A 59 -3.13 3.14 18.81
N GLU A 60 -2.45 3.76 19.77
CA GLU A 60 -2.52 3.38 21.18
C GLU A 60 -3.95 3.44 21.72
N GLY A 61 -4.73 4.49 21.38
CA GLY A 61 -6.15 4.58 21.75
C GLY A 61 -7.06 3.55 21.06
N VAL A 62 -6.67 3.04 19.89
CA VAL A 62 -7.41 1.99 19.16
C VAL A 62 -7.12 0.60 19.74
N PHE A 63 -5.88 0.36 20.16
CA PHE A 63 -5.48 -0.90 20.77
C PHE A 63 -5.94 -1.01 22.24
N ASP A 64 -5.97 0.10 22.98
CA ASP A 64 -6.39 0.15 24.38
C ASP A 64 -7.93 0.02 24.55
N SER A 65 -8.70 0.58 23.61
CA SER A 65 -10.18 0.56 23.67
C SER A 65 -10.83 -0.78 23.26
N GLY A 66 -10.06 -1.77 22.81
CA GLY A 66 -10.57 -3.05 22.31
C GLY A 66 -11.36 -2.97 20.99
N ILE A 67 -11.53 -1.77 20.41
CA ILE A 67 -12.23 -1.56 19.13
C ILE A 67 -11.51 -2.26 17.96
N TRP A 68 -10.20 -2.48 18.08
CA TRP A 68 -9.40 -3.16 17.06
C TRP A 68 -9.88 -4.59 16.77
N PHE A 69 -10.47 -5.30 17.74
CA PHE A 69 -11.10 -6.61 17.50
C PHE A 69 -12.34 -6.50 16.60
N PHE A 70 -13.13 -5.45 16.77
CA PHE A 70 -14.29 -5.17 15.91
C PHE A 70 -13.84 -4.81 14.49
N LEU A 71 -12.80 -3.98 14.36
CA LEU A 71 -12.22 -3.62 13.05
C LEU A 71 -11.65 -4.86 12.32
N LEU A 72 -10.98 -5.76 13.06
CA LEU A 72 -10.46 -7.02 12.50
C LEU A 72 -11.61 -7.92 12.03
N GLY A 73 -12.66 -8.08 12.83
CA GLY A 73 -13.85 -8.84 12.45
C GLY A 73 -14.56 -8.27 11.21
N ALA A 74 -14.70 -6.95 11.13
CA ALA A 74 -15.26 -6.27 9.96
C ALA A 74 -14.40 -6.50 8.71
N MET A 75 -13.07 -6.36 8.82
CA MET A 75 -12.14 -6.61 7.72
C MET A 75 -12.23 -8.06 7.22
N LEU A 76 -12.29 -9.02 8.14
CA LEU A 76 -12.40 -10.44 7.82
C LEU A 76 -13.76 -10.77 7.16
N GLY A 77 -14.84 -10.12 7.60
CA GLY A 77 -16.16 -10.22 6.97
C GLY A 77 -16.19 -9.68 5.55
N VAL A 78 -15.60 -8.50 5.31
CA VAL A 78 -15.49 -7.93 3.95
C VAL A 78 -14.63 -8.84 3.06
N PHE A 79 -13.50 -9.33 3.57
CA PHE A 79 -12.62 -10.21 2.82
C PHE A 79 -13.31 -11.53 2.47
N ALA A 80 -14.12 -12.10 3.36
CA ALA A 80 -14.92 -13.29 3.08
C ALA A 80 -15.94 -13.05 1.95
N ILE A 81 -16.63 -11.90 1.95
CA ILE A 81 -17.58 -11.55 0.88
C ILE A 81 -16.85 -11.42 -0.46
N VAL A 82 -15.73 -10.70 -0.49
CA VAL A 82 -14.92 -10.51 -1.71
C VAL A 82 -14.36 -11.84 -2.19
N ALA A 83 -13.86 -12.69 -1.29
CA ALA A 83 -13.33 -14.01 -1.62
C ALA A 83 -14.40 -14.92 -2.25
N THR A 84 -15.61 -14.94 -1.68
CA THR A 84 -16.73 -15.71 -2.24
C THR A 84 -17.15 -15.17 -3.61
N MET A 85 -17.25 -13.85 -3.78
CA MET A 85 -17.55 -13.22 -5.07
C MET A 85 -16.51 -13.58 -6.14
N LEU A 86 -15.21 -13.56 -5.79
CA LEU A 86 -14.13 -13.95 -6.70
C LEU A 86 -14.14 -15.45 -7.01
N ALA A 87 -14.44 -16.29 -6.01
CA ALA A 87 -14.55 -17.74 -6.19
C ALA A 87 -15.70 -18.09 -7.14
N GLU A 88 -16.86 -17.42 -7.00
CA GLU A 88 -17.97 -17.55 -7.94
C GLU A 88 -17.59 -17.05 -9.34
N ALA A 89 -16.96 -15.86 -9.44
CA ALA A 89 -16.56 -15.29 -10.73
C ALA A 89 -15.48 -16.11 -11.48
N THR A 90 -14.72 -16.95 -10.77
CA THR A 90 -13.69 -17.84 -11.36
C THR A 90 -14.23 -19.26 -11.61
N SER A 91 -15.39 -19.60 -11.05
CA SER A 91 -16.02 -20.92 -11.20
C SER A 91 -16.83 -21.06 -12.50
N GLU A 92 -16.79 -20.06 -13.39
CA GLU A 92 -17.34 -20.06 -14.75
C GLU A 92 -16.23 -20.28 -15.79
#